data_AF-A0A3M2FD77-F1
#
_entry.id   AF-A0A3M2FD77-F1
#
_cell.length_a   1.000
_cell.length_b   1.000
_cell.length_c   1.000
_cell.angle_alpha   90.00
_cell.angle_beta   90.00
_cell.angle_gamma   90.00
#
_symmetry.space_group_name_H-M   'P 1'
#
loop_
_entity.id
_entity.type
_entity.pdbx_description
1 polymer ?
#
loop_
_entity_poly.entity_id
_entity_poly.type
_entity_poly.pdbx_seq_one_letter_code
_entity_poly.pdbx_strand_id
1 'polypeptide(L)' 'IREDLDVSGCWKVSFRGKTYADVGSLAERLGGGGHRHAAGCQLRGTREEIAARLFPLVSELIA' A
#
# COMPACT_ATOMS: atom_id res chain seq x y z
N ILE A 1 -5.26 1.89 5.74
CA ILE A 1 -6.02 1.23 4.64
C ILE A 1 -7.47 1.63 4.81
N ARG A 2 -8.13 2.11 3.76
CA ARG A 2 -9.55 2.52 3.80
C ARG A 2 -10.28 1.97 2.58
N GLU A 3 -11.52 1.56 2.75
CA GLU A 3 -12.37 1.18 1.61
C GLU A 3 -12.66 2.41 0.76
N ASP A 4 -12.75 2.21 -0.54
CA ASP A 4 -13.23 3.23 -1.46
C ASP A 4 -14.76 3.18 -1.54
N LEU A 5 -15.40 4.21 -1.00
CA LEU A 5 -16.87 4.29 -0.94
C LEU A 5 -17.50 4.43 -2.33
N ASP A 6 -16.73 4.90 -3.33
CA ASP A 6 -17.20 5.08 -4.70
C ASP A 6 -17.08 3.78 -5.53
N VAL A 7 -16.23 2.84 -5.11
CA VAL A 7 -15.95 1.60 -5.87
C VAL A 7 -15.92 0.41 -4.90
N SER A 8 -17.02 -0.32 -4.83
CA SER A 8 -17.14 -1.50 -3.95
C SER A 8 -16.03 -2.51 -4.20
N GLY A 9 -15.46 -3.04 -3.10
CA GLY A 9 -14.36 -3.99 -3.12
C GLY A 9 -13.02 -3.37 -3.56
N CYS A 10 -12.92 -2.05 -3.66
CA CYS A 10 -11.67 -1.32 -3.86
C CYS A 10 -11.23 -0.66 -2.56
N TRP A 11 -9.93 -0.60 -2.33
CA TRP A 11 -9.34 -0.06 -1.11
C TRP A 11 -8.17 0.85 -1.43
N LYS A 12 -8.16 2.01 -0.80
CA LYS A 12 -7.07 2.99 -0.84
C LYS A 12 -6.08 2.66 0.27
N VAL A 13 -4.83 2.42 -0.12
CA VAL A 13 -3.72 2.13 0.78
C VAL A 13 -2.73 3.29 0.70
N SER A 14 -2.49 3.94 1.82
CA SER A 14 -1.53 5.05 1.94
C SER A 14 -0.36 4.58 2.79
N PHE A 15 0.85 4.72 2.25
CA PHE A 15 2.10 4.43 2.95
C PHE A 15 2.77 5.73 3.39
N ARG A 16 3.40 5.70 4.57
CA ARG A 16 4.20 6.79 5.11
C ARG A 16 5.48 6.22 5.70
N GLY A 17 6.62 6.66 5.18
CA GLY A 17 7.95 6.39 5.72
C GLY A 17 8.46 7.62 6.46
N LYS A 18 9.36 7.43 7.43
CA LYS A 18 9.98 8.54 8.18
C LYS A 18 11.45 8.78 7.80
N THR A 19 12.22 7.71 7.59
CA THR A 19 13.68 7.80 7.50
C THR A 19 14.26 7.03 6.31
N TYR A 20 14.21 5.69 6.34
CA TYR A 20 14.95 4.86 5.38
C TYR A 20 14.05 4.07 4.42
N ALA A 21 12.84 3.71 4.84
CA ALA A 21 11.91 2.90 4.07
C ALA A 21 11.43 3.63 2.81
N ASP A 22 11.75 3.07 1.64
CA ASP A 22 11.27 3.54 0.34
C ASP A 22 9.87 3.01 0.04
N VAL A 23 8.86 3.71 0.55
CA VAL A 23 7.46 3.36 0.32
C VAL A 23 6.98 3.70 -1.09
N GLY A 24 7.75 4.51 -1.84
CA GLY A 24 7.48 4.86 -3.24
C GLY A 24 7.59 3.63 -4.12
N SER A 25 8.74 2.95 -4.08
CA SER A 25 8.96 1.72 -4.85
C SER A 25 8.01 0.59 -4.42
N LEU A 26 7.63 0.52 -3.14
CA LEU A 26 6.61 -0.42 -2.67
C LEU A 26 5.25 -0.15 -3.34
N ALA A 27 4.82 1.11 -3.40
CA ALA A 27 3.56 1.48 -4.02
C ALA A 27 3.57 1.21 -5.52
N GLU A 28 4.69 1.44 -6.22
CA GLU A 28 4.86 1.13 -7.64
C GLU A 28 4.71 -0.37 -7.93
N ARG A 29 5.33 -1.25 -7.10
CA ARG A 29 5.15 -2.71 -7.18
C ARG A 29 3.69 -3.14 -7.08
N LEU A 30 2.87 -2.35 -6.41
CA LEU A 30 1.44 -2.59 -6.19
C LEU A 30 0.54 -1.88 -7.22
N GLY A 31 1.11 -1.29 -8.28
CA GLY A 31 0.37 -0.55 -9.31
C GLY A 31 -0.09 0.84 -8.88
N GLY A 32 0.48 1.39 -7.82
CA GLY A 32 0.32 2.78 -7.38
C GLY A 32 1.56 3.61 -7.67
N GLY A 33 1.86 4.57 -6.79
CA GLY A 33 3.04 5.41 -6.90
C GLY A 33 3.10 6.51 -5.84
N GLY A 34 4.14 7.34 -5.92
CA GLY A 34 4.34 8.49 -5.04
C GLY A 34 5.81 8.76 -4.75
N HIS A 35 6.10 9.37 -3.60
CA HIS A 35 7.45 9.69 -3.16
C HIS A 35 8.02 8.61 -2.25
N ARG A 36 9.35 8.57 -2.15
CA ARG A 36 10.13 7.69 -1.26
C ARG A 36 9.53 7.55 0.15
N HIS A 37 9.01 8.64 0.73
CA HIS A 37 8.45 8.64 2.09
C HIS A 37 6.92 8.79 2.14
N ALA A 38 6.24 9.00 1.01
CA ALA A 38 4.80 9.17 0.97
C ALA A 38 4.24 8.71 -0.37
N ALA A 39 3.58 7.56 -0.36
CA ALA A 39 3.04 6.93 -1.55
C ALA A 39 1.72 6.22 -1.26
N GLY A 40 1.06 5.71 -2.30
CA GLY A 40 -0.15 4.92 -2.13
C GLY A 40 -0.55 4.15 -3.37
N CYS A 41 -1.45 3.20 -3.18
CA CYS A 41 -2.01 2.37 -4.24
C CYS A 41 -3.50 2.08 -4.00
N GLN A 42 -4.19 1.63 -5.04
CA GLN A 42 -5.56 1.14 -4.96
C GLN A 42 -5.54 -0.37 -5.23
N LEU A 43 -6.11 -1.14 -4.31
CA LEU A 43 -6.17 -2.60 -4.40
C LEU A 43 -7.61 -3.07 -4.40
N ARG A 44 -7.91 -4.09 -5.19
CA ARG A 44 -9.20 -4.77 -5.19
C ARG A 44 -9.15 -6.05 -4.36
N GLY A 45 -10.24 -6.33 -3.67
CA GLY A 45 -10.40 -7.52 -2.83
C GLY A 45 -11.06 -7.20 -1.50
N THR A 46 -11.17 -8.22 -0.66
CA THR A 46 -11.54 -8.09 0.74
C THR A 46 -10.42 -7.45 1.54
N ARG A 47 -10.76 -6.92 2.72
CA ARG A 47 -9.78 -6.33 3.64
C ARG A 47 -8.69 -7.34 4.00
N GLU A 48 -9.07 -8.59 4.19
CA GLU A 48 -8.23 -9.70 4.62
C GLU A 48 -7.23 -10.07 3.52
N GLU A 49 -7.68 -10.20 2.26
CA GLU A 49 -6.80 -10.45 1.11
C GLU A 49 -5.80 -9.32 0.91
N ILE A 50 -6.25 -8.07 1.07
CA ILE A 50 -5.38 -6.91 0.95
C ILE A 50 -4.33 -6.90 2.07
N ALA A 51 -4.74 -7.16 3.31
CA ALA A 51 -3.80 -7.24 4.43
C ALA A 51 -2.77 -8.36 4.23
N ALA A 52 -3.21 -9.54 3.82
CA ALA A 52 -2.34 -10.69 3.55
C ALA A 52 -1.32 -10.41 2.44
N ARG A 53 -1.68 -9.61 1.42
CA ARG A 53 -0.76 -9.17 0.36
C ARG A 53 0.22 -8.09 0.85
N LEU A 54 -0.22 -7.17 1.71
CA LEU A 54 0.57 -6.02 2.12
C LEU A 54 1.60 -6.34 3.21
N PHE A 55 1.24 -7.15 4.21
CA PHE A 55 2.12 -7.43 5.34
C PHE A 55 3.51 -7.94 4.95
N PRO A 56 3.68 -8.98 4.11
CA PRO A 56 5.02 -9.47 3.76
C PRO A 56 5.85 -8.40 3.03
N LEU A 57 5.23 -7.62 2.14
CA LEU A 57 5.92 -6.57 1.38
C LEU A 57 6.39 -5.41 2.26
N VAL A 58 5.59 -5.05 3.26
CA VAL A 58 5.98 -4.03 4.24
C VAL A 58 7.07 -4.57 5.17
N SER A 59 6.98 -5.83 5.59
CA SER A 59 8.01 -6.50 6.39
C SER A 59 9.36 -6.54 5.67
N GLU A 60 9.40 -6.84 4.37
CA GLU A 60 10.61 -6.77 3.54
C GLU A 60 11.24 -5.37 3.51
N LEU A 61 10.41 -4.31 3.59
CA LEU A 61 10.88 -2.93 3.46
C LEU A 61 11.51 -2.38 4.76
N ILE A 62 11.16 -2.96 5.90
CA ILE A 62 11.59 -2.49 7.23
C ILE A 62 12.60 -3.43 7.92
N ALA A 63 12.88 -4.59 7.32
CA ALA A 63 13.94 -5.50 7.76
C ALA A 63 15.32 -4.92 7.44
#